data_AF-A0A918VEQ9-F1
#
_entry.id   AF-A0A918VEQ9-F1
#
_cell.length_a   1.000
_cell.length_b   1.000
_cell.length_c   1.000
_cell.angle_alpha   90.00
_cell.angle_beta   90.00
_cell.angle_gamma   90.00
#
_symmetry.space_group_name_H-M   'P 1'
#
loop_
_entity.id
_entity.type
_entity.pdbx_description
1 polymer ?
#
loop_
_entity_poly.entity_id
_entity_poly.type
_entity_poly.pdbx_seq_one_letter_code
_entity_poly.pdbx_strand_id
1 'polypeptide(L)' 'MRWKNLDSGFQSRLEVFAALTPHEVLGVEVGASNADIRRSYLKLIKAYHPDRADAFMAKHNEEMLKIINLAYDKLRELK' A
#
# COMPACT_ATOMS: atom_id res chain seq x y z
N MET A 1 27.23 5.31 27.84
CA MET A 1 26.32 4.92 26.72
C MET A 1 24.91 5.34 27.09
N ARG A 2 24.31 6.31 26.40
CA ARG A 2 22.95 6.83 26.66
C ARG A 2 22.06 6.50 25.46
N TRP A 3 21.41 5.34 25.50
CA TRP A 3 20.29 5.05 24.60
C TRP A 3 19.05 5.62 25.28
N LYS A 4 18.89 6.95 25.22
CA LYS A 4 17.64 7.60 25.62
C LYS A 4 16.87 7.91 24.36
N ASN A 5 15.67 7.33 24.27
CA ASN A 5 14.66 7.52 23.23
C ASN A 5 14.91 6.72 21.95
N LEU A 6 14.78 5.39 22.08
CA LEU A 6 14.26 4.58 20.97
C LEU A 6 12.72 4.57 21.03
N ASP A 7 12.08 5.72 21.28
CA ASP A 7 10.70 5.98 20.80
C ASP A 7 10.74 6.21 19.29
N SER A 8 11.45 5.33 18.59
CA SER A 8 11.33 5.20 17.16
C SER A 8 9.98 4.55 16.98
N GLY A 9 8.96 5.38 16.78
CA GLY A 9 7.65 4.99 16.29
C GLY A 9 7.85 4.24 14.99
N PHE A 10 8.21 2.96 15.11
CA PHE A 10 8.30 1.98 14.06
C PHE A 10 6.86 1.64 13.74
N GLN A 11 6.12 2.65 13.29
CA GLN A 11 4.83 2.45 12.67
C GLN A 11 5.10 1.43 11.59
N SER A 12 4.40 0.30 11.67
CA SER A 12 4.52 -0.71 10.64
C SER A 12 4.32 0.00 9.31
N ARG A 13 5.14 -0.31 8.30
CA ARG A 13 5.00 0.34 6.98
C ARG A 13 3.54 0.27 6.48
N LEU A 14 2.81 -0.77 6.88
CA LEU A 14 1.38 -0.96 6.67
C LEU A 14 0.49 0.11 7.33
N GLU A 15 0.79 0.51 8.57
CA GLU A 15 0.04 1.54 9.31
C GLU A 15 0.18 2.91 8.64
N VAL A 16 1.38 3.23 8.16
CA VAL A 16 1.61 4.44 7.36
C VAL A 16 0.76 4.39 6.09
N PHE A 17 0.80 3.28 5.34
CA PHE A 17 -0.01 3.14 4.12
C PHE A 17 -1.52 3.22 4.39
N ALA A 18 -2.01 2.70 5.51
CA ALA A 18 -3.42 2.79 5.88
C ALA A 18 -3.88 4.22 6.20
N ALA A 19 -2.97 5.09 6.66
CA ALA A 19 -3.24 6.50 6.96
C ALA A 19 -3.07 7.43 5.74
N LEU A 20 -2.41 6.98 4.67
CA LEU A 20 -2.16 7.77 3.47
C LEU A 20 -3.41 7.90 2.58
N THR A 21 -3.35 8.86 1.65
CA THR A 21 -4.42 9.02 0.66
C THR A 21 -4.41 7.87 -0.36
N PRO A 22 -5.55 7.52 -0.97
CA PRO A 22 -5.62 6.44 -1.97
C PRO A 22 -4.66 6.64 -3.16
N HIS A 23 -4.40 7.90 -3.53
CA HIS A 23 -3.46 8.26 -4.58
C HIS A 23 -2.02 7.90 -4.20
N GLU A 24 -1.61 8.20 -2.96
CA GLU A 24 -0.27 7.88 -2.45
C GLU A 24 -0.07 6.38 -2.26
N VAL A 25 -1.09 5.65 -1.79
CA VAL A 25 -1.06 4.19 -1.66
C VAL A 25 -0.81 3.52 -3.02
N LEU A 26 -1.47 4.02 -4.07
CA LEU A 26 -1.29 3.52 -5.44
C LEU A 26 -0.06 4.12 -6.15
N GLY A 27 0.60 5.11 -5.55
CA GLY A 27 1.74 5.81 -6.15
C GLY A 27 1.37 6.58 -7.42
N VAL A 28 0.17 7.18 -7.44
CA VAL A 28 -0.35 7.96 -8.57
C VAL A 28 -0.58 9.41 -8.16
N GLU A 29 -0.53 10.32 -9.13
CA GLU A 29 -0.75 11.74 -8.89
C GLU A 29 -2.24 12.05 -8.61
N VAL A 30 -2.51 13.09 -7.82
CA VAL A 30 -3.86 13.58 -7.54
C VAL A 30 -4.41 14.21 -8.83
N GLY A 31 -5.18 13.43 -9.60
CA GLY A 31 -5.63 13.80 -10.95
C GLY A 31 -5.24 12.81 -12.04
N ALA A 32 -4.54 11.72 -11.69
CA ALA A 32 -4.22 10.64 -12.62
C ALA A 32 -5.47 10.08 -13.33
N SER A 33 -5.30 9.68 -14.59
CA SER A 33 -6.39 9.10 -15.36
C SER A 33 -6.77 7.71 -14.82
N ASN A 34 -8.00 7.25 -15.09
CA ASN A 34 -8.42 5.90 -14.71
C ASN A 34 -7.48 4.82 -15.29
N ALA A 35 -6.90 5.07 -16.46
CA ALA A 35 -5.94 4.16 -17.08
C ALA A 35 -4.64 4.07 -16.26
N ASP A 36 -4.15 5.19 -15.73
CA ASP A 36 -2.93 5.24 -14.92
C ASP A 36 -3.15 4.62 -13.55
N ILE A 37 -4.28 4.92 -12.91
CA ILE A 37 -4.72 4.30 -11.65
C ILE A 37 -4.74 2.77 -11.80
N ARG A 38 -5.40 2.27 -12.86
CA ARG A 38 -5.48 0.83 -13.14
C ARG A 38 -4.11 0.22 -13.43
N ARG A 39 -3.24 0.93 -14.16
CA ARG A 39 -1.89 0.46 -14.49
C ARG A 39 -1.02 0.31 -13.24
N SER A 40 -1.04 1.31 -12.35
CA SER A 40 -0.32 1.26 -11.08
C SER A 40 -0.87 0.18 -10.16
N TYR A 41 -2.20 0.06 -10.06
CA TYR A 41 -2.86 -1.03 -9.32
C TYR A 41 -2.37 -2.41 -9.78
N LEU A 42 -2.44 -2.69 -11.09
CA LEU A 42 -2.00 -3.97 -11.64
C LEU A 42 -0.50 -4.25 -11.40
N LYS A 43 0.34 -3.19 -11.40
CA LYS A 43 1.77 -3.30 -11.09
C LYS A 43 1.98 -3.71 -9.63
N LEU A 44 1.24 -3.11 -8.70
CA LEU A 44 1.31 -3.42 -7.27
C LEU A 44 0.80 -4.83 -6.98
N ILE A 45 -0.33 -5.24 -7.56
CA ILE A 45 -0.84 -6.62 -7.41
C ILE A 45 0.20 -7.65 -7.87
N LYS A 46 0.87 -7.41 -8.99
CA LYS A 46 1.93 -8.31 -9.50
C LYS A 46 3.16 -8.33 -8.59
N ALA A 47 3.47 -7.23 -7.91
CA ALA A 47 4.60 -7.13 -7.00
C ALA A 47 4.33 -7.83 -5.66
N TYR A 48 3.11 -7.71 -5.14
CA TYR A 48 2.69 -8.27 -3.86
C TYR A 48 1.92 -9.59 -4.00
N HIS A 49 1.96 -10.25 -5.17
CA HIS A 49 1.18 -11.47 -5.39
C HIS A 49 1.59 -12.57 -4.39
N PRO A 50 0.64 -13.18 -3.64
CA PRO A 50 0.97 -14.11 -2.56
C PRO A 50 1.66 -15.38 -3.06
N ASP A 51 1.38 -15.80 -4.30
CA ASP A 51 1.98 -16.98 -4.94
C ASP A 51 3.50 -16.83 -5.22
N ARG A 52 4.03 -15.61 -5.19
CA ARG A 52 5.46 -15.33 -5.39
C ARG A 52 6.20 -15.04 -4.09
N ALA A 53 5.52 -15.13 -2.95
CA ALA A 53 6.06 -14.74 -1.66
C ALA A 53 6.20 -15.95 -0.73
N ASP A 54 7.29 -15.97 0.04
CA ASP A 54 7.48 -16.95 1.11
C ASP A 54 6.37 -16.82 2.17
N ALA A 55 6.08 -17.91 2.90
CA ALA A 55 5.04 -17.95 3.93
C ALA A 55 5.17 -16.84 5.00
N PHE A 56 6.39 -16.36 5.25
CA PHE A 56 6.64 -15.23 6.15
C PHE A 56 6.14 -13.89 5.59
N MET A 57 6.29 -13.67 4.29
CA MET A 57 5.86 -12.45 3.60
C MET A 57 4.42 -12.53 3.10
N ALA A 58 3.84 -13.73 3.00
CA ALA A 58 2.46 -13.93 2.56
C ALA A 58 1.46 -13.10 3.39
N LYS A 59 1.61 -13.08 4.73
CA LYS A 59 0.77 -12.29 5.62
C LYS A 59 0.94 -10.78 5.39
N HIS A 60 2.17 -10.32 5.19
CA HIS A 60 2.44 -8.91 4.90
C HIS A 60 1.85 -8.48 3.54
N ASN A 61 2.03 -9.33 2.54
CA ASN A 61 1.52 -9.11 1.20
C ASN A 61 -0.01 -9.09 1.17
N GLU A 62 -0.67 -9.97 1.91
CA GLU A 62 -2.13 -9.98 2.04
C GLU A 62 -2.64 -8.64 2.61
N GLU A 63 -2.02 -8.13 3.67
CA GLU A 63 -2.39 -6.84 4.26
C GLU A 63 -2.11 -5.67 3.30
N MET A 64 -0.97 -5.66 2.61
CA MET A 64 -0.69 -4.68 1.55
C MET A 64 -1.75 -4.71 0.44
N LEU A 65 -2.13 -5.91 -0.02
CA LEU A 65 -3.14 -6.09 -1.06
C LEU A 65 -4.51 -5.56 -0.64
N LYS A 66 -4.90 -5.76 0.62
CA LYS A 66 -6.14 -5.16 1.17
C LYS A 66 -6.10 -3.64 1.09
N ILE A 67 -4.99 -3.01 1.50
CA ILE A 67 -4.82 -1.55 1.45
C ILE A 67 -4.87 -1.05 -0.01
N ILE A 68 -4.18 -1.73 -0.92
CA ILE A 68 -4.16 -1.40 -2.36
C ILE A 68 -5.56 -1.51 -2.98
N ASN A 69 -6.31 -2.58 -2.69
CA ASN A 69 -7.68 -2.76 -3.17
C ASN A 69 -8.60 -1.67 -2.65
N LEU A 70 -8.52 -1.36 -1.35
CA LEU A 70 -9.34 -0.33 -0.72
C LEU A 70 -9.04 1.07 -1.27
N ALA A 71 -7.78 1.37 -1.56
CA ALA A 71 -7.39 2.61 -2.23
C ALA A 71 -7.97 2.67 -3.66
N TYR A 72 -7.87 1.59 -4.43
CA TYR A 72 -8.42 1.53 -5.78
C TYR A 72 -9.95 1.70 -5.80
N ASP A 73 -10.66 1.02 -4.89
CA ASP A 73 -12.11 1.14 -4.79
C ASP A 73 -12.53 2.57 -4.42
N LYS A 74 -11.84 3.22 -3.47
CA LYS A 74 -12.09 4.64 -3.14
C LYS A 74 -11.91 5.55 -4.35
N LEU A 75 -10.83 5.38 -5.12
CA LEU A 75 -10.59 6.18 -6.33
C LEU A 75 -11.64 5.91 -7.42
N ARG A 76 -12.20 4.70 -7.45
CA ARG A 76 -13.26 4.34 -8.39
C ARG A 76 -14.63 4.89 -7.98
N GLU A 77 -14.95 4.90 -6.68
CA GLU A 77 -16.22 5.41 -6.12
C GLU A 77 -16.30 6.94 -6.11
N LEU A 78 -15.17 7.64 -6.07
CA LEU A 78 -15.10 9.11 -6.13
C LEU A 78 -15.45 9.71 -7.51
N LYS A 79 -15.79 8.87 -8.50
CA LYS A 79 -16.18 9.27 -9.86
C LYS A 79 -17.60 8.85 -10.18
#